data_AF-A0A2S0HYL1-F1
#
_entry.id   AF-A0A2S0HYL1-F1
#
_cell.length_a   1.000
_cell.length_b   1.000
_cell.length_c   1.000
_cell.angle_alpha   90.00
_cell.angle_beta   90.00
_cell.angle_gamma   90.00
#
_symmetry.space_group_name_H-M   'P 1'
#
loop_
_entity.id
_entity.type
_entity.pdbx_description
1 polymer ?
#
loop_
_entity_poly.entity_id
_entity_poly.type
_entity_poly.pdbx_seq_one_letter_code
_entity_poly.pdbx_strand_id
1 'polypeptide(L)'
;MKKLSIIFLINLAMALQLHAQVGVNTNNPKSIFDIEATNPSAPAITDGLIVPLVDKLPATNPGADQDGMMVFLTTPDNGYKKGHHYWDNSALEWKYFAGEWVDGYNKGSEHLTYVKQAFKENQKDVVILDNGKMGMGTDEPDESLEIRLPGDNDIQIASNGTRPNAPNFIFFTKNGTFASGDFLNDGDVIGSLAGTVWDGSGESSVVSYVNSAADGDHSSGDLPSRFNFSVTSAGNTSADADGMEMTIRASGKVGIGVDNPTAVLQLKGGTASANSAPLKFNAGTNMSSTEDGTFEFDGTHLYFTPNGNRKILLKKLTGTATLDFLVMFAGLHSELPVTVNGATPGSSCNCSPVGSIENGLTWSCYVSAANTVTIRLSNISGGIIDPVSKDWVVNVIE
;
A
#
# COMPACT_ATOMS: atom_id res chain seq x y z
N MET A 1 -5.72 36.37 -94.23
CA MET A 1 -6.06 35.03 -93.70
C MET A 1 -4.85 34.26 -93.14
N LYS A 2 -3.68 34.21 -93.81
CA LYS A 2 -2.50 33.44 -93.33
C LYS A 2 -1.94 33.84 -91.95
N LYS A 3 -1.96 35.12 -91.56
CA LYS A 3 -1.45 35.59 -90.24
C LYS A 3 -2.37 35.26 -89.06
N LEU A 4 -3.69 35.17 -89.28
CA LEU A 4 -4.67 34.84 -88.24
C LEU A 4 -4.61 33.34 -87.88
N SER A 5 -4.35 32.49 -88.87
CA SER A 5 -4.17 31.04 -88.67
C SER A 5 -2.92 30.70 -87.85
N ILE A 6 -1.85 31.51 -87.94
CA ILE A 6 -0.60 31.28 -87.19
C ILE A 6 -0.78 31.63 -85.70
N ILE A 7 -1.46 32.74 -85.39
CA ILE A 7 -1.77 33.12 -84.01
C ILE A 7 -2.72 32.09 -83.37
N PHE A 8 -3.68 31.56 -84.14
CA PHE A 8 -4.56 30.50 -83.68
C PHE A 8 -3.80 29.19 -83.42
N LEU A 9 -2.84 28.82 -84.28
CA LEU A 9 -1.99 27.64 -84.06
C LEU A 9 -1.08 27.76 -82.83
N ILE A 10 -0.51 28.95 -82.58
CA ILE A 10 0.38 29.20 -81.44
C ILE A 10 -0.41 29.20 -80.12
N ASN A 11 -1.62 29.76 -80.10
CA ASN A 11 -2.50 29.68 -78.93
C ASN A 11 -3.00 28.25 -78.67
N LEU A 12 -3.26 27.47 -79.74
CA LEU A 12 -3.63 26.06 -79.62
C LEU A 12 -2.47 25.20 -79.07
N ALA A 13 -1.23 25.53 -79.41
CA ALA A 13 -0.04 24.86 -78.90
C ALA A 13 0.30 25.22 -77.44
N MET A 14 -0.02 26.44 -76.98
CA MET A 14 0.16 26.87 -75.58
C MET A 14 -0.91 26.35 -74.63
N ALA A 15 -2.07 25.92 -75.14
CA ALA A 15 -3.16 25.34 -74.34
C ALA A 15 -3.01 23.83 -74.05
N LEU A 16 -2.05 23.16 -74.69
CA LEU A 16 -1.77 21.74 -74.48
C LEU A 16 -0.76 21.58 -73.34
N GLN A 17 -1.23 21.65 -72.09
CA GLN A 17 -0.46 21.10 -70.97
C GLN A 17 -0.43 19.57 -71.09
N LEU A 18 0.61 19.04 -71.74
CA LEU A 18 0.91 17.62 -71.74
C LEU A 18 1.46 17.26 -70.36
N HIS A 19 0.62 16.67 -69.52
CA HIS A 19 1.03 16.11 -68.25
C HIS A 19 1.76 14.81 -68.53
N ALA A 20 3.04 14.70 -68.12
CA ALA A 20 3.85 13.49 -68.30
C ALA A 20 3.52 12.44 -67.22
N GLN A 21 2.24 12.09 -67.09
CA GLN A 21 1.78 11.03 -66.19
C GLN A 21 1.75 9.70 -66.94
N VAL A 22 2.15 8.63 -66.26
CA VAL A 22 2.04 7.26 -66.76
C VAL A 22 0.89 6.59 -66.03
N GLY A 23 -0.23 6.43 -66.73
CA GLY A 23 -1.35 5.61 -66.28
C GLY A 23 -1.20 4.19 -66.80
N VAL A 24 -1.31 3.19 -65.92
CA VAL A 24 -1.45 1.77 -66.28
C VAL A 24 -2.87 1.36 -65.93
N ASN A 25 -3.60 0.88 -66.93
CA ASN A 25 -4.99 0.48 -66.80
C ASN A 25 -5.96 1.62 -66.38
N THR A 26 -5.56 2.88 -66.60
CA THR A 26 -6.42 4.07 -66.42
C THR A 26 -6.09 5.15 -67.44
N ASN A 27 -7.11 5.90 -67.88
CA ASN A 27 -6.95 7.06 -68.77
C ASN A 27 -7.01 8.40 -68.01
N ASN A 28 -7.16 8.37 -66.69
CA ASN A 28 -7.26 9.55 -65.84
C ASN A 28 -6.35 9.38 -64.60
N PRO A 29 -5.02 9.32 -64.79
CA PRO A 29 -4.07 9.07 -63.70
C PRO A 29 -4.11 10.20 -62.65
N LYS A 30 -4.15 9.82 -61.38
CA LYS A 30 -4.21 10.73 -60.21
C LYS A 30 -2.84 11.07 -59.63
N SER A 31 -1.76 10.46 -60.13
CA SER A 31 -0.37 10.66 -59.72
C SER A 31 0.56 10.64 -60.94
N ILE A 32 1.88 10.86 -60.76
CA ILE A 32 2.88 10.77 -61.85
C ILE A 32 2.93 9.34 -62.41
N PHE A 33 2.78 8.33 -61.56
CA PHE A 33 2.64 6.93 -61.94
C PHE A 33 1.44 6.32 -61.20
N ASP A 34 0.37 6.05 -61.94
CA ASP A 34 -0.89 5.54 -61.39
C ASP A 34 -1.19 4.17 -62.00
N ILE A 35 -1.37 3.17 -61.14
CA ILE A 35 -1.74 1.80 -61.54
C ILE A 35 -3.10 1.52 -60.90
N GLU A 36 -4.16 1.48 -61.71
CA GLU A 36 -5.50 1.11 -61.23
C GLU A 36 -5.72 -0.40 -61.41
N ALA A 37 -6.33 -1.04 -60.40
CA ALA A 37 -6.67 -2.46 -60.46
C ALA A 37 -7.63 -2.75 -61.63
N THR A 38 -7.51 -3.94 -62.23
CA THR A 38 -8.39 -4.39 -63.33
C THR A 38 -9.86 -4.44 -62.88
N ASN A 39 -10.10 -4.82 -61.61
CA ASN A 39 -11.39 -4.68 -60.95
C ASN A 39 -11.17 -4.35 -59.46
N PRO A 40 -11.52 -3.13 -59.00
CA PRO A 40 -11.30 -2.73 -57.61
C PRO A 40 -11.98 -3.62 -56.55
N SER A 41 -13.04 -4.34 -56.90
CA SER A 41 -13.74 -5.26 -55.99
C SER A 41 -13.28 -6.73 -56.11
N ALA A 42 -12.50 -7.06 -57.14
CA ALA A 42 -11.92 -8.39 -57.35
C ALA A 42 -10.67 -8.29 -58.25
N PRO A 43 -9.53 -7.77 -57.74
CA PRO A 43 -8.33 -7.57 -58.55
C PRO A 43 -7.82 -8.85 -59.19
N ALA A 44 -7.25 -8.77 -60.40
CA ALA A 44 -6.60 -9.89 -61.05
C ALA A 44 -5.29 -10.26 -60.32
N ILE A 45 -4.84 -11.51 -60.43
CA ILE A 45 -3.56 -11.95 -59.83
C ILE A 45 -2.33 -11.22 -60.41
N THR A 46 -2.50 -10.50 -61.52
CA THR A 46 -1.49 -9.67 -62.19
C THR A 46 -1.58 -8.19 -61.81
N ASP A 47 -2.57 -7.78 -61.01
CA ASP A 47 -2.68 -6.41 -60.52
C ASP A 47 -1.66 -6.18 -59.40
N GLY A 48 -0.75 -5.22 -59.54
CA GLY A 48 0.25 -4.87 -58.53
C GLY A 48 1.53 -4.26 -59.09
N LEU A 49 2.51 -4.02 -58.22
CA LEU A 49 3.86 -3.57 -58.56
C LEU A 49 4.90 -4.47 -57.90
N ILE A 50 5.75 -5.11 -58.71
CA ILE A 50 6.93 -5.83 -58.21
C ILE A 50 8.13 -4.87 -58.26
N VAL A 51 8.69 -4.55 -57.10
CA VAL A 51 9.98 -3.85 -56.98
C VAL A 51 11.15 -4.81 -57.25
N PRO A 52 12.38 -4.31 -57.53
CA PRO A 52 13.52 -5.18 -57.76
C PRO A 52 13.71 -6.23 -56.65
N LEU A 53 13.73 -7.50 -57.05
CA LEU A 53 14.03 -8.62 -56.18
C LEU A 53 15.55 -8.78 -56.10
N VAL A 54 16.10 -8.82 -54.89
CA VAL A 54 17.54 -9.02 -54.67
C VAL A 54 17.76 -10.17 -53.68
N ASP A 55 18.77 -10.99 -53.93
CA ASP A 55 19.15 -12.08 -53.02
C ASP A 55 20.09 -11.61 -51.89
N LYS A 56 20.75 -10.46 -52.09
CA LYS A 56 21.62 -9.77 -51.14
C LYS A 56 21.53 -8.27 -51.33
N LEU A 57 21.70 -7.52 -50.25
CA LEU A 57 21.83 -6.07 -50.36
C LEU A 57 23.23 -5.69 -50.90
N PRO A 58 23.37 -4.56 -51.61
CA PRO A 58 24.66 -4.13 -52.15
C PRO A 58 25.74 -4.01 -51.08
N ALA A 59 26.91 -4.61 -51.33
CA ALA A 59 28.07 -4.49 -50.42
C ALA A 59 28.63 -3.05 -50.36
N THR A 60 28.30 -2.22 -51.34
CA THR A 60 28.56 -0.78 -51.35
C THR A 60 27.24 -0.06 -51.18
N ASN A 61 27.18 0.80 -50.16
CA ASN A 61 25.99 1.59 -49.87
C ASN A 61 25.59 2.48 -51.07
N PRO A 62 24.30 2.57 -51.42
CA PRO A 62 23.80 3.56 -52.38
C PRO A 62 24.12 5.00 -51.96
N GLY A 63 24.10 5.92 -52.92
CA GLY A 63 24.35 7.34 -52.67
C GLY A 63 23.08 8.15 -52.40
N ALA A 64 23.24 9.47 -52.25
CA ALA A 64 22.15 10.41 -52.01
C ALA A 64 21.07 10.41 -53.10
N ASP A 65 21.46 10.17 -54.35
CA ASP A 65 20.52 10.08 -55.49
C ASP A 65 19.63 8.84 -55.44
N GLN A 66 19.94 7.88 -54.56
CA GLN A 66 19.15 6.66 -54.34
C GLN A 66 18.37 6.71 -53.02
N ASP A 67 18.28 7.85 -52.34
CA ASP A 67 17.49 7.98 -51.11
C ASP A 67 16.02 7.64 -51.38
N GLY A 68 15.45 6.71 -50.61
CA GLY A 68 14.12 6.14 -50.82
C GLY A 68 14.05 4.98 -51.85
N MET A 69 15.18 4.54 -52.42
CA MET A 69 15.23 3.37 -53.32
C MET A 69 14.71 2.12 -52.63
N MET A 70 13.71 1.45 -53.22
CA MET A 70 13.08 0.25 -52.66
C MET A 70 13.51 -1.03 -53.37
N VAL A 71 13.79 -2.08 -52.60
CA VAL A 71 14.04 -3.44 -53.07
C VAL A 71 13.27 -4.46 -52.23
N PHE A 72 13.06 -5.67 -52.73
CA PHE A 72 12.59 -6.80 -51.93
C PHE A 72 13.72 -7.81 -51.78
N LEU A 73 14.19 -7.98 -50.55
CA LEU A 73 15.18 -8.99 -50.20
C LEU A 73 14.50 -10.36 -50.13
N THR A 74 14.87 -11.28 -51.03
CA THR A 74 14.20 -12.59 -51.21
C THR A 74 14.57 -13.60 -50.13
N THR A 75 15.76 -13.47 -49.53
CA THR A 75 16.30 -14.29 -48.45
C THR A 75 17.01 -13.43 -47.40
N PRO A 76 16.89 -13.71 -46.09
CA PRO A 76 17.61 -12.94 -45.06
C PRO A 76 19.13 -12.86 -45.33
N ASP A 77 19.73 -11.70 -45.10
CA ASP A 77 21.14 -11.43 -45.40
C ASP A 77 21.72 -10.44 -44.38
N ASN A 78 22.88 -10.74 -43.77
CA ASN A 78 23.60 -9.86 -42.84
C ASN A 78 22.75 -9.16 -41.76
N GLY A 79 21.76 -9.86 -41.18
CA GLY A 79 20.86 -9.30 -40.16
C GLY A 79 19.60 -8.63 -40.70
N TYR A 80 19.49 -8.43 -42.01
CA TYR A 80 18.29 -7.96 -42.68
C TYR A 80 17.30 -9.11 -42.90
N LYS A 81 16.02 -8.85 -42.63
CA LYS A 81 14.93 -9.84 -42.76
C LYS A 81 14.54 -9.99 -44.22
N LYS A 82 13.85 -11.07 -44.60
CA LYS A 82 13.21 -11.15 -45.92
C LYS A 82 12.12 -10.06 -46.04
N GLY A 83 12.04 -9.37 -47.18
CA GLY A 83 10.96 -8.43 -47.49
C GLY A 83 11.41 -7.09 -48.04
N HIS A 84 10.51 -6.11 -48.05
CA HIS A 84 10.79 -4.78 -48.58
C HIS A 84 11.80 -4.03 -47.73
N HIS A 85 12.81 -3.45 -48.37
CA HIS A 85 13.77 -2.52 -47.77
C HIS A 85 13.80 -1.25 -48.61
N TYR A 86 14.07 -0.12 -47.96
CA TYR A 86 14.41 1.11 -48.65
C TYR A 86 15.76 1.65 -48.18
N TRP A 87 16.48 2.32 -49.07
CA TRP A 87 17.71 3.02 -48.71
C TRP A 87 17.37 4.34 -48.00
N ASP A 88 17.92 4.53 -46.81
CA ASP A 88 17.92 5.82 -46.11
C ASP A 88 19.33 6.39 -46.15
N ASN A 89 19.54 7.39 -47.00
CA ASN A 89 20.85 7.99 -47.19
C ASN A 89 21.30 8.80 -45.98
N SER A 90 20.37 9.35 -45.20
CA SER A 90 20.70 10.12 -44.00
C SER A 90 21.21 9.22 -42.89
N ALA A 91 20.61 8.03 -42.75
CA ALA A 91 21.05 6.98 -41.83
C ALA A 91 22.21 6.13 -42.38
N LEU A 92 22.53 6.25 -43.67
CA LEU A 92 23.47 5.40 -44.41
C LEU A 92 23.18 3.89 -44.21
N GLU A 93 21.90 3.53 -44.20
CA GLU A 93 21.45 2.18 -43.88
C GLU A 93 20.25 1.76 -44.74
N TRP A 94 20.19 0.48 -45.10
CA TRP A 94 18.96 -0.13 -45.59
C TRP A 94 17.96 -0.29 -44.45
N LYS A 95 16.80 0.35 -44.55
CA LYS A 95 15.72 0.23 -43.59
C LYS A 95 14.73 -0.83 -44.04
N TYR A 96 14.43 -1.78 -43.16
CA TYR A 96 13.35 -2.74 -43.39
C TYR A 96 12.00 -2.05 -43.31
N PHE A 97 11.20 -2.19 -44.37
CA PHE A 97 9.82 -1.71 -44.42
C PHE A 97 8.95 -2.66 -43.60
N ALA A 98 8.86 -2.40 -42.30
CA ALA A 98 7.96 -3.08 -41.37
C ALA A 98 7.19 -2.06 -40.53
N GLY A 99 6.15 -2.53 -39.87
CA GLY A 99 5.44 -1.77 -38.85
C GLY A 99 6.39 -1.26 -37.77
N GLU A 100 6.03 -0.14 -37.16
CA GLU A 100 6.70 0.47 -35.99
C GLU A 100 6.72 -0.50 -34.79
N TRP A 101 5.77 -1.42 -34.77
CA TRP A 101 5.67 -2.61 -33.92
C TRP A 101 6.21 -3.82 -34.66
N VAL A 102 7.24 -4.47 -34.11
CA VAL A 102 7.88 -5.63 -34.73
C VAL A 102 7.91 -6.79 -33.76
N ASP A 103 7.58 -7.97 -34.28
CA ASP A 103 7.70 -9.24 -33.57
C ASP A 103 9.18 -9.55 -33.26
N GLY A 104 9.43 -9.90 -32.01
CA GLY A 104 10.68 -10.41 -31.48
C GLY A 104 10.47 -11.68 -30.67
N TYR A 105 11.56 -12.18 -30.10
CA TYR A 105 11.57 -13.39 -29.27
C TYR A 105 12.38 -13.13 -28.00
N ASN A 106 11.89 -13.54 -26.83
CA ASN A 106 12.68 -13.55 -25.59
C ASN A 106 13.65 -14.75 -25.54
N LYS A 107 14.43 -14.86 -24.46
CA LYS A 107 15.41 -15.95 -24.26
C LYS A 107 14.73 -17.33 -24.15
N GLY A 108 13.44 -17.36 -23.77
CA GLY A 108 12.56 -18.52 -23.77
C GLY A 108 11.87 -18.85 -25.11
N SER A 109 12.15 -18.11 -26.18
CA SER A 109 11.48 -18.24 -27.50
C SER A 109 9.99 -17.88 -27.52
N GLU A 110 9.51 -17.12 -26.54
CA GLU A 110 8.15 -16.56 -26.57
C GLU A 110 8.10 -15.32 -27.47
N HIS A 111 6.99 -15.15 -28.17
CA HIS A 111 6.75 -14.02 -29.06
C HIS A 111 6.49 -12.74 -28.24
N LEU A 112 7.12 -11.64 -28.65
CA LEU A 112 6.93 -10.31 -28.06
C LEU A 112 6.83 -9.24 -29.15
N THR A 113 6.17 -8.13 -28.86
CA THR A 113 6.12 -6.96 -29.75
C THR A 113 6.88 -5.79 -29.10
N TYR A 114 7.82 -5.17 -29.82
CA TYR A 114 8.56 -4.00 -29.34
C TYR A 114 8.42 -2.78 -30.28
N VAL A 115 8.58 -1.57 -29.72
CA VAL A 115 8.63 -0.31 -30.47
C VAL A 115 10.06 -0.05 -30.96
N LYS A 116 10.27 0.00 -32.28
CA LYS A 116 11.61 0.16 -32.88
C LYS A 116 12.36 1.44 -32.48
N GLN A 117 11.67 2.50 -32.08
CA GLN A 117 12.30 3.78 -31.66
C GLN A 117 12.67 3.84 -30.17
N ALA A 118 12.35 2.82 -29.39
CA ALA A 118 12.73 2.73 -27.97
C ALA A 118 14.01 1.88 -27.77
N PHE A 119 14.79 1.64 -28.84
CA PHE A 119 16.08 0.97 -28.74
C PHE A 119 17.17 2.00 -28.50
N LYS A 120 17.47 2.26 -27.22
CA LYS A 120 18.83 2.62 -26.84
C LYS A 120 19.64 1.32 -26.83
N GLU A 121 20.77 1.29 -27.52
CA GLU A 121 21.64 0.11 -27.62
C GLU A 121 21.90 -0.48 -26.22
N ASN A 122 21.52 -1.75 -26.00
CA ASN A 122 21.60 -2.48 -24.72
C ASN A 122 20.58 -2.13 -23.61
N GLN A 123 19.46 -1.47 -23.91
CA GLN A 123 18.36 -1.24 -22.94
C GLN A 123 17.00 -1.68 -23.50
N LYS A 124 16.12 -2.17 -22.61
CA LYS A 124 14.74 -2.55 -22.91
C LYS A 124 13.82 -1.48 -22.32
N ASP A 125 13.13 -0.72 -23.14
CA ASP A 125 12.31 0.38 -22.63
C ASP A 125 10.90 -0.09 -22.25
N VAL A 126 10.15 -0.63 -23.22
CA VAL A 126 8.80 -1.18 -23.03
C VAL A 126 8.64 -2.44 -23.88
N VAL A 127 8.14 -3.52 -23.27
CA VAL A 127 7.89 -4.82 -23.87
C VAL A 127 6.45 -5.20 -23.62
N ILE A 128 5.72 -5.60 -24.66
CA ILE A 128 4.40 -6.22 -24.54
C ILE A 128 4.54 -7.64 -25.09
N LEU A 129 4.23 -8.61 -24.25
CA LEU A 129 4.27 -10.03 -24.58
C LEU A 129 2.94 -10.48 -25.17
N ASP A 130 2.95 -11.52 -26.01
CA ASP A 130 1.73 -12.08 -26.61
C ASP A 130 0.77 -12.70 -25.57
N ASN A 131 1.29 -13.05 -24.39
CA ASN A 131 0.48 -13.51 -23.25
C ASN A 131 -0.21 -12.36 -22.50
N GLY A 132 -0.04 -11.11 -22.94
CA GLY A 132 -0.68 -9.92 -22.38
C GLY A 132 0.10 -9.23 -21.25
N LYS A 133 1.25 -9.78 -20.81
CA LYS A 133 2.11 -9.11 -19.83
C LYS A 133 2.85 -7.92 -20.47
N MET A 134 3.12 -6.91 -19.66
CA MET A 134 3.88 -5.71 -20.04
C MET A 134 5.08 -5.52 -19.10
N GLY A 135 6.27 -5.35 -19.67
CA GLY A 135 7.50 -5.07 -18.93
C GLY A 135 8.10 -3.73 -19.35
N MET A 136 8.70 -3.00 -18.42
CA MET A 136 9.57 -1.85 -18.69
C MET A 136 10.93 -2.14 -18.07
N GLY A 137 12.04 -2.11 -18.82
CA GLY A 137 13.34 -2.56 -18.31
C GLY A 137 13.55 -4.09 -18.27
N THR A 138 12.53 -4.89 -18.56
CA THR A 138 12.57 -6.36 -18.60
C THR A 138 11.76 -6.91 -19.77
N ASP A 139 12.22 -8.01 -20.38
CA ASP A 139 11.46 -8.83 -21.33
C ASP A 139 11.01 -10.19 -20.74
N GLU A 140 11.28 -10.41 -19.46
CA GLU A 140 10.75 -11.52 -18.67
C GLU A 140 10.06 -10.94 -17.42
N PRO A 141 8.85 -10.35 -17.58
CA PRO A 141 8.09 -9.82 -16.46
C PRO A 141 7.48 -10.96 -15.63
N ASP A 142 7.75 -10.94 -14.32
CA ASP A 142 7.17 -11.84 -13.33
C ASP A 142 5.68 -11.50 -13.14
N GLU A 143 5.34 -10.21 -13.15
CA GLU A 143 3.97 -9.69 -13.01
C GLU A 143 3.30 -9.29 -14.33
N SER A 144 1.98 -9.06 -14.30
CA SER A 144 1.24 -8.62 -15.50
C SER A 144 1.70 -7.25 -16.01
N LEU A 145 2.13 -6.37 -15.11
CA LEU A 145 2.82 -5.12 -15.41
C LEU A 145 4.03 -5.00 -14.48
N GLU A 146 5.24 -4.99 -15.02
CA GLU A 146 6.48 -4.85 -14.24
C GLU A 146 7.36 -3.72 -14.75
N ILE A 147 7.94 -2.92 -13.83
CA ILE A 147 8.93 -1.89 -14.12
C ILE A 147 10.23 -2.26 -13.40
N ARG A 148 11.27 -2.60 -14.16
CA ARG A 148 12.59 -3.08 -13.70
C ARG A 148 13.71 -2.25 -14.33
N LEU A 149 13.79 -0.95 -13.98
CA LEU A 149 14.88 -0.07 -14.41
C LEU A 149 15.90 0.17 -13.27
N PRO A 150 17.17 0.45 -13.58
CA PRO A 150 18.15 0.89 -12.58
C PRO A 150 17.81 2.31 -12.10
N GLY A 151 17.75 2.50 -10.78
CA GLY A 151 17.41 3.79 -10.15
C GLY A 151 15.98 3.83 -9.61
N ASP A 152 15.39 5.04 -9.56
CA ASP A 152 14.04 5.26 -9.05
C ASP A 152 13.00 4.81 -10.09
N ASN A 153 12.19 3.82 -9.73
CA ASN A 153 11.08 3.30 -10.53
C ASN A 153 9.77 3.91 -10.02
N ASP A 154 9.55 5.19 -10.31
CA ASP A 154 8.38 5.91 -9.81
C ASP A 154 7.17 5.74 -10.73
N ILE A 155 5.99 5.54 -10.13
CA ILE A 155 4.69 5.64 -10.81
C ILE A 155 3.99 6.90 -10.31
N GLN A 156 3.79 7.88 -11.20
CA GLN A 156 3.04 9.10 -10.90
C GLN A 156 1.65 9.05 -11.52
N ILE A 157 0.61 9.24 -10.70
CA ILE A 157 -0.78 9.42 -11.14
C ILE A 157 -1.20 10.85 -10.76
N ALA A 158 -1.40 11.72 -11.75
CA ALA A 158 -1.67 13.14 -11.53
C ALA A 158 -3.02 13.57 -12.12
N SER A 159 -3.70 14.48 -11.42
CA SER A 159 -4.92 15.15 -11.88
C SER A 159 -4.77 16.65 -11.70
N ASN A 160 -5.27 17.46 -12.64
CA ASN A 160 -5.23 18.91 -12.60
C ASN A 160 -6.59 19.51 -12.99
N GLY A 161 -7.03 20.57 -12.31
CA GLY A 161 -8.31 21.23 -12.56
C GLY A 161 -8.71 22.20 -11.45
N THR A 162 -9.75 23.01 -11.67
CA THR A 162 -10.32 23.93 -10.65
C THR A 162 -11.15 23.21 -9.58
N ARG A 163 -11.61 21.99 -9.89
CA ARG A 163 -12.20 20.99 -8.99
C ARG A 163 -11.81 19.59 -9.49
N PRO A 164 -10.52 19.20 -9.42
CA PRO A 164 -10.07 17.95 -10.03
C PRO A 164 -10.63 16.76 -9.25
N ASN A 165 -11.13 15.75 -9.95
CA ASN A 165 -11.32 14.43 -9.35
C ASN A 165 -9.93 13.89 -8.99
N ALA A 166 -9.73 13.47 -7.75
CA ALA A 166 -8.45 12.95 -7.30
C ALA A 166 -8.13 11.63 -8.03
N PRO A 167 -6.85 11.40 -8.40
CA PRO A 167 -6.43 10.10 -8.89
C PRO A 167 -6.64 9.03 -7.81
N ASN A 168 -6.90 7.78 -8.23
CA ASN A 168 -7.13 6.67 -7.31
C ASN A 168 -6.34 5.43 -7.75
N PHE A 169 -6.11 4.55 -6.78
CA PHE A 169 -5.75 3.17 -7.02
C PHE A 169 -6.96 2.32 -6.59
N ILE A 170 -7.67 1.74 -7.55
CA ILE A 170 -8.90 0.99 -7.29
C ILE A 170 -8.59 -0.50 -7.39
N PHE A 171 -8.85 -1.20 -6.29
CA PHE A 171 -8.95 -2.65 -6.29
C PHE A 171 -10.40 -3.06 -6.52
N PHE A 172 -10.62 -3.92 -7.52
CA PHE A 172 -11.90 -4.57 -7.75
C PHE A 172 -11.68 -6.07 -7.75
N THR A 173 -12.22 -6.73 -6.73
CA THR A 173 -12.09 -8.18 -6.55
C THR A 173 -13.47 -8.78 -6.40
N LYS A 174 -13.64 -9.94 -7.04
CA LYS A 174 -14.82 -10.78 -6.93
C LYS A 174 -14.39 -12.23 -6.94
N ASN A 175 -15.19 -13.08 -6.31
CA ASN A 175 -15.04 -14.51 -6.48
C ASN A 175 -15.68 -14.94 -7.82
N GLY A 176 -15.48 -16.21 -8.17
CA GLY A 176 -15.96 -16.79 -9.42
C GLY A 176 -15.06 -16.40 -10.61
N THR A 177 -15.68 -16.16 -11.76
CA THR A 177 -14.97 -15.82 -13.01
C THR A 177 -15.33 -14.42 -13.47
N PHE A 178 -14.58 -13.86 -14.41
CA PHE A 178 -14.97 -12.58 -15.04
C PHE A 178 -16.37 -12.63 -15.67
N ALA A 179 -16.76 -13.77 -16.28
CA ALA A 179 -18.07 -13.94 -16.92
C ALA A 179 -19.23 -14.16 -15.93
N SER A 180 -18.97 -14.77 -14.76
CA SER A 180 -19.95 -15.01 -13.70
C SER A 180 -19.31 -14.79 -12.34
N GLY A 181 -19.65 -13.68 -11.68
CA GLY A 181 -19.07 -13.27 -10.42
C GLY A 181 -19.85 -13.76 -9.20
N ASP A 182 -19.11 -14.09 -8.14
CA ASP A 182 -19.64 -14.45 -6.83
C ASP A 182 -19.20 -13.42 -5.77
N PHE A 183 -19.93 -13.38 -4.66
CA PHE A 183 -19.59 -12.56 -3.49
C PHE A 183 -18.29 -13.01 -2.83
N LEU A 184 -17.59 -12.07 -2.16
CA LEU A 184 -16.45 -12.39 -1.32
C LEU A 184 -16.90 -13.13 -0.05
N ASN A 185 -16.10 -14.09 0.41
CA ASN A 185 -16.25 -14.74 1.71
C ASN A 185 -15.42 -13.97 2.76
N ASP A 186 -15.69 -14.20 4.05
CA ASP A 186 -14.89 -13.60 5.11
C ASP A 186 -13.38 -13.86 4.92
N GLY A 187 -12.61 -12.78 4.92
CA GLY A 187 -11.17 -12.81 4.77
C GLY A 187 -10.63 -12.83 3.35
N ASP A 188 -11.49 -12.88 2.33
CA ASP A 188 -11.04 -12.65 0.95
C ASP A 188 -10.45 -11.24 0.82
N VAL A 189 -9.24 -11.17 0.28
CA VAL A 189 -8.50 -9.92 0.10
C VAL A 189 -9.12 -9.15 -1.07
N ILE A 190 -9.49 -7.90 -0.82
CA ILE A 190 -9.97 -6.99 -1.85
C ILE A 190 -8.78 -6.43 -2.63
N GLY A 191 -7.71 -6.04 -1.95
CA GLY A 191 -6.45 -5.65 -2.56
C GLY A 191 -5.41 -5.22 -1.53
N SER A 192 -4.14 -5.21 -1.96
CA SER A 192 -2.98 -4.98 -1.09
C SER A 192 -2.00 -4.01 -1.73
N LEU A 193 -1.42 -3.14 -0.90
CA LEU A 193 -0.12 -2.53 -1.15
C LEU A 193 0.89 -3.35 -0.33
N ALA A 194 1.78 -4.07 -1.00
CA ALA A 194 2.63 -5.08 -0.39
C ALA A 194 4.11 -4.87 -0.77
N GLY A 195 5.00 -5.26 0.13
CA GLY A 195 6.45 -5.29 -0.08
C GLY A 195 6.97 -6.71 -0.03
N THR A 196 7.80 -7.05 -1.01
CA THR A 196 8.68 -8.24 -1.06
C THR A 196 10.13 -7.75 -1.16
N VAL A 197 11.08 -8.60 -0.77
CA VAL A 197 12.50 -8.25 -0.75
C VAL A 197 13.34 -9.43 -1.24
N TRP A 198 14.61 -9.19 -1.56
CA TRP A 198 15.56 -10.29 -1.79
C TRP A 198 15.88 -11.01 -0.47
N ASP A 199 15.68 -12.31 -0.41
CA ASP A 199 15.88 -13.12 0.80
C ASP A 199 17.26 -13.80 0.90
N GLY A 200 18.13 -13.58 -0.09
CA GLY A 200 19.42 -14.27 -0.22
C GLY A 200 19.45 -15.35 -1.31
N SER A 201 18.28 -15.80 -1.77
CA SER A 201 18.11 -16.83 -2.79
C SER A 201 17.10 -16.47 -3.89
N GLY A 202 16.14 -15.60 -3.58
CA GLY A 202 15.05 -15.20 -4.45
C GLY A 202 14.29 -13.98 -3.92
N GLU A 203 13.16 -13.72 -4.54
CA GLU A 203 12.14 -12.84 -3.98
C GLU A 203 11.47 -13.52 -2.78
N SER A 204 11.30 -12.79 -1.68
CA SER A 204 10.65 -13.26 -0.46
C SER A 204 9.14 -13.38 -0.64
N SER A 205 8.47 -14.04 0.30
CA SER A 205 7.05 -13.77 0.55
C SER A 205 6.80 -12.30 0.93
N VAL A 206 5.54 -11.88 1.00
CA VAL A 206 5.20 -10.54 1.47
C VAL A 206 5.70 -10.32 2.90
N VAL A 207 6.54 -9.31 3.09
CA VAL A 207 7.16 -8.95 4.40
C VAL A 207 6.51 -7.74 5.06
N SER A 208 5.71 -6.99 4.32
CA SER A 208 4.88 -5.92 4.86
C SER A 208 3.73 -5.64 3.94
N TYR A 209 2.55 -5.33 4.47
CA TYR A 209 1.46 -4.85 3.64
C TYR A 209 0.49 -3.95 4.39
N VAL A 210 -0.26 -3.22 3.56
CA VAL A 210 -1.51 -2.58 3.92
C VAL A 210 -2.57 -3.14 2.98
N ASN A 211 -3.60 -3.78 3.52
CA ASN A 211 -4.63 -4.40 2.70
C ASN A 211 -6.05 -4.09 3.17
N SER A 212 -6.98 -4.21 2.23
CA SER A 212 -8.40 -4.33 2.52
C SER A 212 -8.86 -5.77 2.27
N ALA A 213 -9.77 -6.26 3.12
CA ALA A 213 -10.35 -7.58 3.01
C ALA A 213 -11.83 -7.56 3.40
N ALA A 214 -12.59 -8.56 2.97
CA ALA A 214 -13.95 -8.80 3.44
C ALA A 214 -13.94 -9.09 4.95
N ASP A 215 -14.87 -8.50 5.70
CA ASP A 215 -15.00 -8.63 7.17
C ASP A 215 -16.30 -9.33 7.56
N GLY A 216 -16.44 -10.56 7.08
CA GLY A 216 -17.69 -11.30 6.96
C GLY A 216 -18.02 -11.62 5.50
N ASP A 217 -18.85 -12.64 5.29
CA ASP A 217 -19.34 -13.01 3.97
C ASP A 217 -20.16 -11.86 3.36
N HIS A 218 -19.87 -11.54 2.11
CA HIS A 218 -20.58 -10.50 1.37
C HIS A 218 -21.92 -11.03 0.83
N SER A 219 -22.88 -10.14 0.69
CA SER A 219 -24.14 -10.39 0.02
C SER A 219 -24.68 -9.13 -0.64
N SER A 220 -25.82 -9.24 -1.32
CA SER A 220 -26.45 -8.10 -1.98
C SER A 220 -26.83 -7.02 -0.96
N GLY A 221 -26.11 -5.90 -0.96
CA GLY A 221 -26.35 -4.77 -0.06
C GLY A 221 -25.61 -4.85 1.27
N ASP A 222 -24.79 -5.89 1.48
CA ASP A 222 -23.96 -6.05 2.68
C ASP A 222 -22.55 -6.49 2.29
N LEU A 223 -21.61 -5.55 2.36
CA LEU A 223 -20.24 -5.71 1.86
C LEU A 223 -19.25 -5.30 2.98
N PRO A 224 -19.30 -5.94 4.16
CA PRO A 224 -18.46 -5.54 5.28
C PRO A 224 -16.99 -5.70 4.91
N SER A 225 -16.16 -4.71 5.24
CA SER A 225 -14.74 -4.77 4.96
C SER A 225 -13.93 -4.31 6.16
N ARG A 226 -12.69 -4.80 6.21
CA ARG A 226 -11.69 -4.41 7.18
C ARG A 226 -10.44 -3.94 6.47
N PHE A 227 -9.64 -3.17 7.20
CA PHE A 227 -8.35 -2.68 6.76
C PHE A 227 -7.28 -3.17 7.73
N ASN A 228 -6.23 -3.79 7.23
CA ASN A 228 -5.15 -4.34 8.06
C ASN A 228 -3.80 -3.74 7.69
N PHE A 229 -2.95 -3.66 8.71
CA PHE A 229 -1.54 -3.29 8.62
C PHE A 229 -0.73 -4.44 9.19
N SER A 230 0.27 -4.87 8.42
CA SER A 230 1.06 -6.05 8.75
C SER A 230 2.55 -5.87 8.43
N VAL A 231 3.45 -6.30 9.31
CA VAL A 231 4.91 -6.29 9.10
C VAL A 231 5.59 -7.53 9.68
N THR A 232 6.70 -7.97 9.08
CA THR A 232 7.48 -9.10 9.59
C THR A 232 8.35 -8.71 10.79
N SER A 233 8.18 -9.40 11.92
CA SER A 233 9.07 -9.30 13.08
C SER A 233 10.45 -9.91 12.85
N ALA A 234 11.43 -9.49 13.65
CA ALA A 234 12.76 -10.10 13.66
C ALA A 234 12.69 -11.62 13.94
N GLY A 235 13.29 -12.41 13.05
CA GLY A 235 13.29 -13.88 13.14
C GLY A 235 12.15 -14.55 12.36
N ASN A 236 11.22 -13.79 11.79
CA ASN A 236 10.16 -14.29 10.90
C ASN A 236 10.48 -13.97 9.43
N THR A 237 9.73 -14.59 8.50
CA THR A 237 9.88 -14.41 7.05
C THR A 237 8.58 -14.00 6.33
N SER A 238 7.46 -13.84 7.05
CA SER A 238 6.16 -13.43 6.51
C SER A 238 5.55 -12.31 7.36
N ALA A 239 4.78 -11.41 6.74
CA ALA A 239 4.17 -10.26 7.39
C ALA A 239 3.16 -10.63 8.49
N ASP A 240 2.46 -11.75 8.34
CA ASP A 240 1.33 -12.17 9.18
C ASP A 240 1.70 -13.20 10.27
N ALA A 241 2.98 -13.52 10.41
CA ALA A 241 3.45 -14.59 11.30
C ALA A 241 3.08 -14.37 12.79
N ASP A 242 2.93 -13.12 13.22
CA ASP A 242 2.61 -12.75 14.61
C ASP A 242 1.21 -12.13 14.79
N GLY A 243 0.35 -12.22 13.76
CA GLY A 243 -0.95 -11.55 13.69
C GLY A 243 -0.87 -10.14 13.11
N MET A 244 -1.97 -9.38 13.13
CA MET A 244 -2.00 -8.03 12.57
C MET A 244 -1.47 -7.00 13.57
N GLU A 245 -0.57 -6.10 13.12
CA GLU A 245 -0.13 -4.96 13.92
C GLU A 245 -1.26 -3.96 14.18
N MET A 246 -2.15 -3.76 13.20
CA MET A 246 -3.34 -2.95 13.37
C MET A 246 -4.46 -3.41 12.45
N THR A 247 -5.68 -3.42 12.97
CA THR A 247 -6.90 -3.73 12.21
C THR A 247 -7.98 -2.71 12.50
N ILE A 248 -8.65 -2.24 11.44
CA ILE A 248 -9.91 -1.49 11.52
C ILE A 248 -11.01 -2.39 10.97
N ARG A 249 -11.99 -2.73 11.81
CA ARG A 249 -13.10 -3.63 11.46
C ARG A 249 -14.28 -2.88 10.85
N ALA A 250 -15.17 -3.60 10.18
CA ALA A 250 -16.44 -3.05 9.66
C ALA A 250 -17.31 -2.43 10.76
N SER A 251 -17.14 -2.89 12.01
CA SER A 251 -17.79 -2.31 13.20
C SER A 251 -17.22 -0.95 13.65
N GLY A 252 -16.20 -0.42 12.98
CA GLY A 252 -15.51 0.82 13.35
C GLY A 252 -14.53 0.67 14.53
N LYS A 253 -14.33 -0.56 15.03
CA LYS A 253 -13.39 -0.85 16.11
C LYS A 253 -11.96 -0.96 15.57
N VAL A 254 -11.02 -0.39 16.32
CA VAL A 254 -9.59 -0.41 16.04
C VAL A 254 -8.87 -1.31 17.04
N GLY A 255 -8.17 -2.31 16.54
CA GLY A 255 -7.24 -3.13 17.31
C GLY A 255 -5.80 -2.77 16.94
N ILE A 256 -4.93 -2.59 17.93
CA ILE A 256 -3.47 -2.46 17.72
C ILE A 256 -2.82 -3.70 18.36
N GLY A 257 -2.31 -4.60 17.53
CA GLY A 257 -1.85 -5.93 17.89
C GLY A 257 -3.00 -6.87 18.32
N VAL A 258 -4.23 -6.60 17.86
CA VAL A 258 -5.46 -7.34 18.21
C VAL A 258 -6.38 -7.40 16.99
N ASP A 259 -6.49 -8.57 16.36
CA ASP A 259 -7.27 -8.73 15.11
C ASP A 259 -8.79 -8.56 15.32
N ASN A 260 -9.29 -8.98 16.49
CA ASN A 260 -10.72 -9.00 16.83
C ASN A 260 -11.00 -8.10 18.06
N PRO A 261 -10.95 -6.77 17.92
CA PRO A 261 -11.15 -5.86 19.03
C PRO A 261 -12.58 -5.93 19.57
N THR A 262 -12.69 -5.99 20.90
CA THR A 262 -13.96 -6.01 21.64
C THR A 262 -14.41 -4.61 22.06
N ALA A 263 -13.47 -3.66 22.18
CA ALA A 263 -13.72 -2.24 22.45
C ALA A 263 -13.49 -1.38 21.18
N VAL A 264 -13.94 -0.12 21.20
CA VAL A 264 -13.71 0.84 20.09
C VAL A 264 -12.22 0.99 19.78
N LEU A 265 -11.39 1.05 20.82
CA LEU A 265 -9.94 0.93 20.73
C LEU A 265 -9.49 -0.17 21.69
N GLN A 266 -8.79 -1.19 21.19
CA GLN A 266 -8.18 -2.22 22.01
C GLN A 266 -6.69 -2.36 21.67
N LEU A 267 -5.84 -2.30 22.68
CA LEU A 267 -4.39 -2.47 22.56
C LEU A 267 -3.99 -3.88 23.01
N LYS A 268 -3.01 -4.48 22.34
CA LYS A 268 -2.38 -5.73 22.78
C LYS A 268 -1.83 -5.58 24.18
N GLY A 269 -2.03 -6.59 25.02
CA GLY A 269 -1.49 -6.61 26.38
C GLY A 269 0.04 -6.57 26.39
N GLY A 270 0.59 -5.91 27.41
CA GLY A 270 2.02 -5.93 27.64
C GLY A 270 2.53 -7.23 28.25
N THR A 271 3.85 -7.31 28.42
CA THR A 271 4.53 -8.42 29.11
C THR A 271 5.15 -7.94 30.42
N ALA A 272 5.75 -8.86 31.20
CA ALA A 272 6.51 -8.49 32.39
C ALA A 272 7.85 -7.78 32.07
N SER A 273 8.30 -7.82 30.82
CA SER A 273 9.55 -7.21 30.38
C SER A 273 9.42 -5.70 30.22
N ALA A 274 10.50 -4.98 30.49
CA ALA A 274 10.58 -3.55 30.23
C ALA A 274 10.24 -3.23 28.76
N ASN A 275 9.68 -2.04 28.51
CA ASN A 275 9.30 -1.55 27.17
C ASN A 275 8.18 -2.32 26.48
N SER A 276 7.39 -3.11 27.21
CA SER A 276 6.26 -3.84 26.63
C SER A 276 4.88 -3.35 27.08
N ALA A 277 4.80 -2.26 27.85
CA ALA A 277 3.50 -1.74 28.31
C ALA A 277 2.58 -1.41 27.12
N PRO A 278 1.27 -1.69 27.22
CA PRO A 278 0.32 -1.49 26.11
C PRO A 278 0.15 -0.02 25.71
N LEU A 279 0.27 0.91 26.67
CA LEU A 279 0.22 2.36 26.45
C LEU A 279 1.28 3.04 27.31
N LYS A 280 2.07 3.92 26.69
CA LYS A 280 3.10 4.71 27.35
C LYS A 280 2.99 6.16 26.94
N PHE A 281 3.04 7.06 27.91
CA PHE A 281 3.11 8.50 27.68
C PHE A 281 4.54 8.99 27.82
N ASN A 282 4.99 9.85 26.92
CA ASN A 282 6.20 10.63 27.12
C ASN A 282 5.87 11.83 28.02
N ALA A 283 6.86 12.28 28.80
CA ALA A 283 6.69 13.47 29.62
C ALA A 283 6.46 14.70 28.73
N GLY A 284 5.46 15.51 29.07
CA GLY A 284 5.09 16.74 28.38
C GLY A 284 4.77 17.88 29.34
N THR A 285 4.39 19.03 28.80
CA THR A 285 3.82 20.12 29.60
C THR A 285 2.31 19.94 29.68
N ASN A 286 1.73 20.01 30.88
CA ASN A 286 0.29 20.00 31.04
C ASN A 286 -0.35 21.24 30.40
N MET A 287 -1.50 21.10 29.74
CA MET A 287 -2.23 22.18 29.07
C MET A 287 -2.56 23.31 30.06
N SER A 288 -2.44 24.57 29.60
CA SER A 288 -2.82 25.74 30.39
C SER A 288 -4.34 25.86 30.57
N SER A 289 -5.10 25.38 29.59
CA SER A 289 -6.57 25.25 29.65
C SER A 289 -6.92 23.78 29.77
N THR A 290 -7.67 23.42 30.81
CA THR A 290 -8.13 22.05 31.04
C THR A 290 -9.15 21.64 29.98
N GLU A 291 -9.02 20.42 29.44
CA GLU A 291 -9.98 19.81 28.52
C GLU A 291 -10.48 18.49 29.11
N ASP A 292 -11.80 18.28 29.06
CA ASP A 292 -12.43 17.10 29.64
C ASP A 292 -12.06 15.81 28.92
N GLY A 293 -11.81 14.76 29.71
CA GLY A 293 -11.48 13.43 29.19
C GLY A 293 -10.01 13.23 28.84
N THR A 294 -9.14 14.23 29.11
CA THR A 294 -7.73 14.17 28.74
C THR A 294 -6.87 13.46 29.79
N PHE A 295 -5.85 12.73 29.32
CA PHE A 295 -4.77 12.18 30.13
C PHE A 295 -3.46 12.88 29.79
N GLU A 296 -2.70 13.31 30.81
CA GLU A 296 -1.46 14.06 30.64
C GLU A 296 -0.39 13.53 31.59
N PHE A 297 0.86 13.39 31.13
CA PHE A 297 1.97 12.96 31.97
C PHE A 297 3.08 14.02 31.94
N ASP A 298 3.43 14.57 33.10
CA ASP A 298 4.42 15.66 33.20
C ASP A 298 5.86 15.18 33.53
N GLY A 299 6.06 13.86 33.56
CA GLY A 299 7.31 13.24 34.01
C GLY A 299 7.31 12.83 35.48
N THR A 300 6.37 13.33 36.28
CA THR A 300 6.19 12.95 37.69
C THR A 300 4.84 12.29 37.93
N HIS A 301 3.74 12.89 37.46
CA HIS A 301 2.38 12.43 37.69
C HIS A 301 1.61 12.24 36.39
N LEU A 302 0.76 11.22 36.38
CA LEU A 302 -0.31 11.08 35.40
C LEU A 302 -1.53 11.84 35.89
N TYR A 303 -2.12 12.64 35.02
CA TYR A 303 -3.31 13.42 35.29
C TYR A 303 -4.49 12.92 34.46
N PHE A 304 -5.69 13.07 34.99
CA PHE A 304 -6.95 13.00 34.24
C PHE A 304 -7.79 14.23 34.55
N THR A 305 -8.46 14.77 33.54
CA THR A 305 -9.27 15.99 33.67
C THR A 305 -10.76 15.68 33.49
N PRO A 306 -11.50 15.49 34.59
CA PRO A 306 -12.96 15.47 34.55
C PRO A 306 -13.58 16.83 34.90
N ASN A 307 -14.60 17.24 34.15
CA ASN A 307 -15.43 18.43 34.42
C ASN A 307 -14.62 19.73 34.65
N GLY A 308 -13.63 19.99 33.82
CA GLY A 308 -12.76 21.18 33.81
C GLY A 308 -11.68 21.18 34.88
N ASN A 309 -11.48 20.08 35.60
CA ASN A 309 -10.60 20.05 36.76
C ASN A 309 -9.54 18.96 36.63
N ARG A 310 -8.27 19.36 36.44
CA ARG A 310 -7.15 18.41 36.39
C ARG A 310 -6.95 17.72 37.75
N LYS A 311 -6.83 16.39 37.76
CA LYS A 311 -6.61 15.55 38.95
C LYS A 311 -5.43 14.61 38.72
N ILE A 312 -4.62 14.38 39.75
CA ILE A 312 -3.58 13.34 39.74
C ILE A 312 -4.26 11.98 39.87
N LEU A 313 -3.86 11.02 39.05
CA LEU A 313 -4.19 9.60 39.25
C LEU A 313 -3.23 9.02 40.29
N LEU A 314 -3.75 8.81 41.50
CA LEU A 314 -3.00 8.25 42.61
C LEU A 314 -3.07 6.73 42.61
N LYS A 315 -2.02 6.10 43.14
CA LYS A 315 -1.94 4.65 43.30
C LYS A 315 -2.58 4.29 44.63
N LYS A 316 -3.62 3.46 44.60
CA LYS A 316 -4.25 2.91 45.81
C LYS A 316 -3.64 1.54 46.13
N LEU A 317 -3.05 1.41 47.32
CA LEU A 317 -2.68 0.13 47.90
C LEU A 317 -3.73 -0.31 48.90
N THR A 318 -4.03 -1.61 48.95
CA THR A 318 -5.02 -2.18 49.88
C THR A 318 -4.43 -3.39 50.58
N GLY A 319 -4.66 -3.49 51.89
CA GLY A 319 -4.40 -4.70 52.66
C GLY A 319 -5.59 -5.01 53.57
N THR A 320 -5.80 -6.29 53.85
CA THR A 320 -6.86 -6.75 54.73
C THR A 320 -6.30 -7.74 55.74
N ALA A 321 -6.79 -7.70 56.98
CA ALA A 321 -6.44 -8.68 58.00
C ALA A 321 -7.59 -8.88 58.97
N THR A 322 -7.76 -10.10 59.44
CA THR A 322 -8.57 -10.40 60.64
C THR A 322 -7.73 -10.07 61.86
N LEU A 323 -8.17 -9.09 62.65
CA LEU A 323 -7.46 -8.60 63.81
C LEU A 323 -8.23 -8.94 65.08
N ASP A 324 -7.53 -9.53 66.04
CA ASP A 324 -8.04 -9.87 67.36
C ASP A 324 -7.28 -9.04 68.40
N PHE A 325 -7.89 -7.93 68.83
CA PHE A 325 -7.28 -7.01 69.79
C PHE A 325 -7.45 -7.54 71.21
N LEU A 326 -6.48 -7.24 72.08
CA LEU A 326 -6.56 -7.63 73.48
C LEU A 326 -7.71 -6.91 74.20
N VAL A 327 -8.22 -7.52 75.28
CA VAL A 327 -9.12 -6.86 76.24
C VAL A 327 -8.52 -5.52 76.71
N MET A 328 -9.29 -4.44 76.63
CA MET A 328 -8.82 -3.09 76.95
C MET A 328 -9.58 -2.49 78.14
N PHE A 329 -8.82 -2.07 79.16
CA PHE A 329 -9.33 -1.21 80.24
C PHE A 329 -9.58 0.22 79.73
N ALA A 330 -10.35 1.00 80.50
CA ALA A 330 -10.65 2.39 80.21
C ALA A 330 -9.38 3.23 79.94
N GLY A 331 -9.34 3.94 78.81
CA GLY A 331 -8.23 4.80 78.41
C GLY A 331 -7.02 4.08 77.80
N LEU A 332 -7.04 2.75 77.66
CA LEU A 332 -5.97 2.00 77.00
C LEU A 332 -6.20 1.84 75.49
N HIS A 333 -5.12 1.52 74.78
CA HIS A 333 -5.12 1.20 73.36
C HIS A 333 -4.37 -0.09 73.07
N SER A 334 -4.70 -0.73 71.95
CA SER A 334 -4.03 -1.89 71.41
C SER A 334 -3.69 -1.63 69.94
N GLU A 335 -2.53 -2.12 69.49
CA GLU A 335 -2.04 -1.94 68.14
C GLU A 335 -1.76 -3.28 67.48
N LEU A 336 -2.23 -3.44 66.24
CA LEU A 336 -1.96 -4.62 65.43
C LEU A 336 -1.56 -4.21 64.01
N PRO A 337 -0.54 -4.88 63.42
CA PRO A 337 -0.10 -4.58 62.07
C PRO A 337 -0.99 -5.25 61.01
N VAL A 338 -1.09 -4.61 59.85
CA VAL A 338 -1.67 -5.13 58.62
C VAL A 338 -0.64 -4.97 57.50
N THR A 339 -0.38 -6.05 56.78
CA THR A 339 0.50 -6.01 55.60
C THR A 339 -0.22 -5.31 54.45
N VAL A 340 0.37 -4.22 53.97
CA VAL A 340 -0.06 -3.47 52.77
C VAL A 340 1.14 -3.35 51.85
N ASN A 341 1.30 -4.29 50.92
CA ASN A 341 2.46 -4.33 50.01
C ASN A 341 2.58 -3.04 49.19
N GLY A 342 3.78 -2.47 49.19
CA GLY A 342 4.11 -1.19 48.55
C GLY A 342 4.04 0.00 49.49
N ALA A 343 3.41 -0.09 50.66
CA ALA A 343 3.22 1.06 51.53
C ALA A 343 4.56 1.59 52.06
N THR A 344 4.78 2.88 51.92
CA THR A 344 6.00 3.58 52.38
C THR A 344 5.70 4.49 53.59
N PRO A 345 6.59 4.57 54.61
CA PRO A 345 6.40 5.48 55.74
C PRO A 345 6.19 6.92 55.29
N GLY A 346 5.17 7.59 55.85
CA GLY A 346 4.77 8.95 55.47
C GLY A 346 3.59 9.00 54.50
N SER A 347 3.24 7.90 53.83
CA SER A 347 2.04 7.83 53.00
C SER A 347 0.76 7.96 53.85
N SER A 348 -0.25 8.60 53.26
CA SER A 348 -1.55 8.71 53.90
C SER A 348 -2.26 7.36 53.90
N CYS A 349 -2.91 7.01 55.01
CA CYS A 349 -3.64 5.76 55.12
C CYS A 349 -4.98 5.94 55.85
N ASN A 350 -5.93 5.09 55.50
CA ASN A 350 -7.21 4.95 56.18
C ASN A 350 -7.45 3.48 56.50
N CYS A 351 -7.96 3.20 57.69
CA CYS A 351 -8.37 1.87 58.11
C CYS A 351 -9.82 1.89 58.56
N SER A 352 -10.52 0.79 58.35
CA SER A 352 -11.90 0.61 58.79
C SER A 352 -12.18 -0.85 59.12
N PRO A 353 -12.91 -1.13 60.21
CA PRO A 353 -13.41 -2.47 60.48
C PRO A 353 -14.53 -2.83 59.50
N VAL A 354 -14.68 -4.12 59.20
CA VAL A 354 -15.84 -4.65 58.48
C VAL A 354 -17.01 -4.70 59.46
N GLY A 355 -17.97 -3.78 59.26
CA GLY A 355 -19.13 -3.62 60.15
C GLY A 355 -18.87 -2.69 61.34
N SER A 356 -19.84 -2.61 62.25
CA SER A 356 -19.70 -1.79 63.46
C SER A 356 -18.72 -2.40 64.45
N ILE A 357 -18.05 -1.53 65.20
CA ILE A 357 -17.26 -1.89 66.37
C ILE A 357 -18.07 -1.67 67.65
N GLU A 358 -17.61 -2.24 68.76
CA GLU A 358 -18.24 -2.12 70.06
C GLU A 358 -18.30 -0.65 70.52
N ASN A 359 -19.39 -0.26 71.18
CA ASN A 359 -19.57 1.12 71.63
C ASN A 359 -18.47 1.55 72.61
N GLY A 360 -17.91 2.75 72.41
CA GLY A 360 -16.81 3.26 73.23
C GLY A 360 -15.41 2.92 72.68
N LEU A 361 -15.32 2.32 71.49
CA LEU A 361 -14.06 2.12 70.77
C LEU A 361 -13.90 3.16 69.64
N THR A 362 -12.67 3.62 69.45
CA THR A 362 -12.24 4.47 68.32
C THR A 362 -10.94 3.97 67.74
N TRP A 363 -10.66 4.25 66.46
CA TRP A 363 -9.47 3.74 65.77
C TRP A 363 -8.75 4.79 64.94
N SER A 364 -7.48 4.50 64.65
CA SER A 364 -6.63 5.23 63.71
C SER A 364 -5.64 4.27 63.06
N CYS A 365 -5.00 4.68 61.98
CA CYS A 365 -3.87 3.95 61.40
C CYS A 365 -2.78 4.88 60.89
N TYR A 366 -1.57 4.33 60.79
CA TYR A 366 -0.41 4.98 60.20
C TYR A 366 0.51 3.93 59.56
N VAL A 367 1.21 4.31 58.48
CA VAL A 367 2.22 3.43 57.86
C VAL A 367 3.43 3.38 58.78
N SER A 368 3.54 2.31 59.57
CA SER A 368 4.54 2.18 60.64
C SER A 368 5.89 1.70 60.12
N ALA A 369 5.90 0.97 59.00
CA ALA A 369 7.11 0.54 58.31
C ALA A 369 6.81 0.24 56.82
N ALA A 370 7.85 -0.05 56.05
CA ALA A 370 7.67 -0.55 54.68
C ALA A 370 6.73 -1.77 54.66
N ASN A 371 5.77 -1.77 53.74
CA ASN A 371 4.73 -2.79 53.59
C ASN A 371 3.81 -3.00 54.81
N THR A 372 3.85 -2.14 55.83
CA THR A 372 3.15 -2.37 57.11
C THR A 372 2.38 -1.15 57.55
N VAL A 373 1.08 -1.32 57.80
CA VAL A 373 0.24 -0.31 58.43
C VAL A 373 -0.18 -0.80 59.80
N THR A 374 0.01 0.03 60.82
CA THR A 374 -0.46 -0.29 62.17
C THR A 374 -1.85 0.31 62.37
N ILE A 375 -2.79 -0.51 62.82
CA ILE A 375 -4.10 -0.05 63.31
C ILE A 375 -3.99 0.08 64.83
N ARG A 376 -4.35 1.26 65.34
CA ARG A 376 -4.51 1.52 66.77
C ARG A 376 -5.98 1.57 67.10
N LEU A 377 -6.43 0.68 67.98
CA LEU A 377 -7.76 0.67 68.55
C LEU A 377 -7.69 1.18 70.00
N SER A 378 -8.56 2.12 70.37
CA SER A 378 -8.54 2.80 71.68
C SER A 378 -9.90 2.69 72.37
N ASN A 379 -9.89 2.33 73.66
CA ASN A 379 -11.08 2.35 74.52
C ASN A 379 -11.24 3.71 75.18
N ILE A 380 -12.22 4.47 74.72
CA ILE A 380 -12.56 5.81 75.22
C ILE A 380 -13.73 5.79 76.21
N SER A 381 -14.23 4.62 76.57
CA SER A 381 -15.27 4.46 77.57
C SER A 381 -14.69 4.43 79.00
N GLY A 382 -15.57 4.46 80.00
CA GLY A 382 -15.21 4.24 81.40
C GLY A 382 -15.14 2.75 81.82
N GLY A 383 -15.43 1.81 80.92
CA GLY A 383 -15.53 0.38 81.20
C GLY A 383 -14.45 -0.46 80.53
N ILE A 384 -14.38 -1.75 80.89
CA ILE A 384 -13.55 -2.74 80.18
C ILE A 384 -14.32 -3.20 78.94
N ILE A 385 -13.64 -3.27 77.80
CA ILE A 385 -14.19 -3.78 76.55
C ILE A 385 -13.25 -4.87 76.03
N ASP A 386 -13.82 -6.02 75.66
CA ASP A 386 -13.14 -7.08 74.91
C ASP A 386 -13.56 -6.95 73.44
N PRO A 387 -12.72 -6.37 72.56
CA PRO A 387 -13.08 -6.18 71.17
C PRO A 387 -13.21 -7.54 70.47
N VAL A 388 -14.31 -7.77 69.75
CA VAL A 388 -14.45 -9.01 68.99
C VAL A 388 -13.49 -8.98 67.80
N SER A 389 -12.82 -10.11 67.56
CA SER A 389 -12.01 -10.30 66.35
C SER A 389 -12.80 -9.97 65.08
N LYS A 390 -12.24 -9.10 64.24
CA LYS A 390 -12.91 -8.56 63.05
C LYS A 390 -11.95 -8.42 61.87
N ASP A 391 -12.50 -8.48 60.68
CA ASP A 391 -11.78 -8.11 59.47
C ASP A 391 -11.61 -6.59 59.39
N TRP A 392 -10.43 -6.16 58.98
CA TRP A 392 -10.10 -4.76 58.75
C TRP A 392 -9.63 -4.56 57.32
N VAL A 393 -10.04 -3.45 56.72
CA VAL A 393 -9.55 -2.99 55.43
C VAL A 393 -8.69 -1.75 55.66
N VAL A 394 -7.47 -1.78 55.12
CA VAL A 394 -6.54 -0.66 55.13
C VAL A 394 -6.28 -0.24 53.70
N ASN A 395 -6.41 1.06 53.44
CA ASN A 395 -6.07 1.67 52.17
C ASN A 395 -4.94 2.68 52.38
N VAL A 396 -3.89 2.60 51.57
CA VAL A 396 -2.79 3.58 51.52
C VAL A 396 -2.84 4.27 50.17
N ILE A 397 -2.76 5.59 50.16
CA ILE A 397 -2.71 6.41 48.95
C ILE A 397 -1.27 6.86 48.75
N GLU A 398 -0.69 6.48 47.61
CA GLU A 398 0.64 6.89 47.14
C GLU A 398 0.56 7.77 45.90
#